data_AF-A0A7J5X7X8-F1
#
_entry.id   AF-A0A7J5X7X8-F1
#
_cell.length_a   1.000
_cell.length_b   1.000
_cell.length_c   1.000
_cell.angle_alpha   90.00
_cell.angle_beta   90.00
_cell.angle_gamma   90.00
#
_symmetry.space_group_name_H-M   'P 1'
#
loop_
_entity.id
_entity.type
_entity.pdbx_description
1 polymer ?
#
loop_
_entity_poly.entity_id
_entity_poly.type
_entity_poly.pdbx_seq_one_letter_code
_entity_poly.pdbx_strand_id
1 'polypeptide(L)'
;MTTLGKSSIRSAPPLHLVRSSKTKLVVCFLPGGSLPYSIQTAQKQLWLHSFFHRWKADATGRSHAMPHIKTYMRASPDFTQLAWFFVTSANLSKAAWGAMEKNNTQVMVRSYELGVLYVPSAFVRTTDTDEQKQNSPC
;
A
#
# COMPACT_ATOMS: atom_id res chain seq x y z
N MET A 1 3.15 -23.38 -36.70
CA MET A 1 4.46 -23.11 -36.07
C MET A 1 4.24 -22.11 -34.94
N THR A 2 4.16 -22.62 -33.71
CA THR A 2 3.86 -21.86 -32.49
C THR A 2 5.17 -21.66 -31.74
N THR A 3 5.57 -20.41 -31.49
CA THR A 3 6.61 -20.12 -30.49
C THR A 3 5.96 -19.42 -29.31
N LEU A 4 5.44 -20.23 -28.38
CA LEU A 4 5.13 -19.75 -27.03
C LEU A 4 6.47 -19.38 -26.36
N GLY A 5 6.67 -18.09 -26.12
CA GLY A 5 7.73 -17.62 -25.24
C GLY A 5 7.59 -18.27 -23.88
N LYS A 6 8.68 -18.89 -23.41
CA LYS A 6 8.83 -19.42 -22.05
C LYS A 6 8.43 -18.32 -21.06
N SER A 7 7.30 -18.48 -20.38
CA SER A 7 7.00 -17.70 -19.20
C SER A 7 8.03 -18.05 -18.15
N SER A 8 8.97 -17.14 -17.92
CA SER A 8 9.85 -17.19 -16.75
C SER A 8 8.96 -17.38 -15.53
N ILE A 9 9.14 -18.48 -14.79
CA ILE A 9 8.52 -18.71 -13.48
C ILE A 9 9.15 -17.69 -12.52
N ARG A 10 8.73 -16.44 -12.60
CA ARG A 10 9.04 -15.46 -11.56
C ARG A 10 8.15 -15.80 -10.38
N SER A 11 8.77 -16.17 -9.27
CA SER A 11 8.08 -16.22 -7.97
C SER A 11 7.36 -14.88 -7.76
N ALA A 12 6.12 -14.95 -7.28
CA ALA A 12 5.33 -13.77 -6.99
C ALA A 12 6.10 -12.88 -5.98
N PRO A 13 6.07 -11.54 -6.13
CA PRO A 13 6.74 -10.66 -5.19
C PRO A 13 6.17 -10.84 -3.77
N PRO A 14 7.01 -10.78 -2.71
CA PRO A 14 6.52 -10.86 -1.34
C PRO A 14 5.46 -9.80 -1.02
N LEU A 15 4.40 -10.20 -0.32
CA LEU A 15 3.33 -9.32 0.13
C LEU A 15 3.35 -9.24 1.66
N HIS A 16 3.50 -8.03 2.20
CA HIS A 16 3.46 -7.78 3.64
C HIS A 16 2.24 -6.94 3.98
N LEU A 17 1.36 -7.45 4.84
CA LEU A 17 0.18 -6.73 5.31
C LEU A 17 0.37 -6.35 6.77
N VAL A 18 0.49 -5.07 7.09
CA VAL A 18 0.70 -4.62 8.47
C VAL A 18 -0.66 -4.36 9.15
N ARG A 19 -0.83 -4.89 10.36
CA ARG A 19 -2.03 -4.72 11.17
C ARG A 19 -1.68 -4.62 12.66
N SER A 20 -2.52 -3.96 13.45
CA SER A 20 -2.44 -4.08 14.90
C SER A 20 -2.68 -5.54 15.35
N SER A 21 -1.79 -6.05 16.21
CA SER A 21 -1.98 -7.33 16.89
C SER A 21 -2.83 -7.12 18.14
N LYS A 22 -3.63 -8.11 18.54
CA LYS A 22 -4.46 -8.07 19.77
C LYS A 22 -3.65 -8.11 21.08
N THR A 23 -2.34 -7.89 21.05
CA THR A 23 -1.47 -8.09 22.22
C THR A 23 -1.47 -6.84 23.11
N LYS A 24 -2.20 -6.92 24.23
CA LYS A 24 -2.22 -6.01 25.40
C LYS A 24 -2.41 -4.52 25.09
N LEU A 25 -3.67 -4.09 25.01
CA LEU A 25 -4.07 -2.70 25.25
C LEU A 25 -4.51 -2.58 26.72
N VAL A 26 -3.57 -2.23 27.59
CA VAL A 26 -3.87 -1.72 28.94
C VAL A 26 -4.02 -0.21 28.80
N VAL A 27 -5.19 0.29 29.22
CA VAL A 27 -5.58 1.71 29.31
C VAL A 27 -5.82 2.41 27.97
N CYS A 28 -7.06 2.29 27.48
CA CYS A 28 -7.92 3.38 27.01
C CYS A 28 -9.14 2.76 26.34
N PHE A 29 -10.28 3.43 26.48
CA PHE A 29 -11.57 3.10 25.88
C PHE A 29 -11.45 2.54 24.44
N LEU A 30 -11.89 1.29 24.24
CA LEU A 30 -11.96 0.49 23.00
C LEU A 30 -11.19 0.99 21.75
N PRO A 31 -9.88 0.70 21.63
CA PRO A 31 -9.10 0.95 20.40
C PRO A 31 -9.46 0.01 19.24
N GLY A 32 -10.49 -0.82 19.38
CA GLY A 32 -10.99 -1.76 18.37
C GLY A 32 -12.12 -1.22 17.49
N GLY A 33 -12.75 -0.11 17.85
CA GLY A 33 -13.89 0.44 17.11
C GLY A 33 -13.52 1.02 15.73
N SER A 34 -12.32 1.58 15.61
CA SER A 34 -11.77 2.14 14.36
C SER A 34 -11.01 1.12 13.50
N LEU A 35 -11.02 -0.16 13.89
CA LEU A 35 -10.39 -1.27 13.17
C LEU A 35 -11.43 -2.34 12.83
N PRO A 36 -12.43 -2.02 12.00
CA PRO A 36 -13.53 -2.92 11.69
C PRO A 36 -13.05 -4.18 10.97
N TYR A 37 -12.94 -5.27 11.72
CA TYR A 37 -12.70 -6.60 11.19
C TYR A 37 -13.42 -7.61 12.08
N SER A 38 -14.61 -8.02 11.64
CA SER A 38 -15.45 -8.91 12.42
C SER A 38 -14.83 -10.32 12.46
N ILE A 39 -15.08 -11.04 13.56
CA ILE A 39 -14.68 -12.43 13.69
C ILE A 39 -15.31 -13.30 12.59
N GLN A 40 -16.53 -12.98 12.18
CA GLN A 40 -17.27 -13.68 11.12
C GLN A 40 -16.58 -13.55 9.76
N THR A 41 -16.02 -12.37 9.43
CA THR A 41 -15.22 -12.19 8.22
C THR A 41 -13.90 -12.94 8.35
N ALA A 42 -13.23 -12.85 9.50
CA ALA A 42 -11.92 -13.47 9.72
C ALA A 42 -11.94 -14.99 9.57
N GLN A 43 -12.95 -15.66 10.13
CA GLN A 43 -13.11 -17.11 10.07
C GLN A 43 -13.23 -17.64 8.63
N LYS A 44 -13.72 -16.83 7.68
CA LYS A 44 -13.84 -17.21 6.27
C LYS A 44 -12.52 -17.14 5.49
N GLN A 45 -11.48 -16.53 6.05
CA GLN A 45 -10.23 -16.24 5.35
C GLN A 45 -8.99 -16.39 6.23
N LEU A 46 -8.89 -17.50 6.97
CA LEU A 46 -7.75 -17.78 7.86
C LEU A 46 -6.40 -17.79 7.12
N TRP A 47 -6.40 -18.14 5.82
CA TRP A 47 -5.23 -18.09 4.95
C TRP A 47 -4.59 -16.70 4.88
N LEU A 48 -5.35 -15.62 5.07
CA LEU A 48 -4.85 -14.25 5.01
C LEU A 48 -3.92 -13.92 6.20
N HIS A 49 -4.07 -14.65 7.31
CA HIS A 49 -3.30 -14.37 8.53
C HIS A 49 -1.80 -14.62 8.36
N SER A 50 -1.37 -15.47 7.42
CA SER A 50 0.06 -15.71 7.14
C SER A 50 0.76 -14.48 6.54
N PHE A 51 0.01 -13.54 5.98
CA PHE A 51 0.54 -12.30 5.42
C PHE A 51 0.57 -11.16 6.45
N PHE A 52 -0.07 -11.32 7.62
CA PHE A 52 -0.19 -10.28 8.62
C PHE A 52 1.08 -10.11 9.47
N HIS A 53 1.53 -8.86 9.58
CA HIS A 53 2.65 -8.42 10.38
C HIS A 53 2.17 -7.42 11.44
N ARG A 54 2.85 -7.38 12.58
CA ARG A 54 2.49 -6.50 13.70
C ARG A 54 2.83 -5.03 13.39
N TRP A 55 1.92 -4.12 13.74
CA TRP A 55 2.19 -2.69 13.79
C TRP A 55 3.39 -2.38 14.69
N LYS A 56 4.36 -1.63 14.15
CA LYS A 56 5.55 -1.15 14.85
C LYS A 56 6.00 0.15 14.19
N ALA A 57 6.18 1.21 14.97
CA ALA A 57 6.54 2.54 14.51
C ALA A 57 7.48 3.25 15.50
N ASP A 58 8.48 2.52 16.01
CA ASP A 58 9.44 3.01 17.02
C ASP A 58 10.16 4.28 16.57
N ALA A 59 10.54 4.34 15.28
CA ALA A 59 11.21 5.49 14.68
C ALA A 59 10.43 6.81 14.83
N THR A 60 9.11 6.73 15.04
CA THR A 60 8.25 7.91 15.26
C THR A 60 7.59 7.93 16.63
N GLY A 61 7.97 7.01 17.53
CA GLY A 61 7.37 6.84 18.86
C GLY A 61 5.91 6.37 18.87
N ARG A 62 5.39 5.86 17.74
CA ARG A 62 3.94 5.57 17.55
C ARG A 62 3.57 4.09 17.65
N SER A 63 4.46 3.23 18.13
CA SER A 63 4.16 1.79 18.28
C SER A 63 2.95 1.50 19.16
N HIS A 64 2.65 2.37 20.13
CA HIS A 64 1.48 2.26 21.00
C HIS A 64 0.25 3.03 20.48
N ALA A 65 0.41 3.89 19.46
CA ALA A 65 -0.69 4.58 18.80
C ALA A 65 -1.22 3.73 17.64
N MET A 66 -2.46 3.25 17.75
CA MET A 66 -3.05 2.39 16.72
C MET A 66 -3.22 3.14 15.38
N PRO A 67 -2.79 2.55 14.26
CA PRO A 67 -2.86 3.22 12.97
C PRO A 67 -4.31 3.28 12.47
N HIS A 68 -4.78 4.49 12.14
CA HIS A 68 -5.97 4.70 11.31
C HIS A 68 -5.59 5.17 9.89
N ILE A 69 -4.31 5.37 9.63
CA ILE A 69 -3.74 5.67 8.29
C ILE A 69 -3.69 4.40 7.44
N LYS A 70 -3.92 4.51 6.13
CA LYS A 70 -3.77 3.41 5.17
C LYS A 70 -2.69 3.81 4.17
N THR A 71 -1.67 2.98 4.09
CA THR A 71 -0.52 3.21 3.20
C THR A 71 -0.22 1.94 2.43
N TYR A 72 0.15 2.13 1.17
CA TYR A 72 0.58 1.07 0.27
C TYR A 72 1.88 1.54 -0.37
N MET A 73 2.86 0.66 -0.48
CA MET A 73 4.16 1.02 -1.03
C MET A 73 4.84 -0.18 -1.65
N ARG A 74 5.80 0.09 -2.54
CA ARG A 74 6.69 -0.94 -3.08
C ARG A 74 8.12 -0.63 -2.67
N ALA A 75 8.60 -1.38 -1.68
CA ALA A 75 9.96 -1.26 -1.18
C ALA A 75 10.96 -2.12 -1.97
N SER A 76 12.22 -1.71 -1.97
CA SER A 76 13.36 -2.57 -2.34
C SER A 76 13.49 -3.75 -1.36
N PRO A 77 14.17 -4.85 -1.74
CA PRO A 77 14.30 -6.03 -0.88
C PRO A 77 14.94 -5.76 0.50
N ASP A 78 15.77 -4.73 0.61
CA ASP A 78 16.43 -4.27 1.83
C ASP A 78 15.65 -3.15 2.56
N PHE A 79 14.48 -2.77 2.06
CA PHE A 79 13.62 -1.70 2.59
C PHE A 79 14.25 -0.29 2.64
N THR A 80 15.32 -0.05 1.89
CA THR A 80 16.01 1.26 1.87
C THR A 80 15.42 2.25 0.86
N GLN A 81 14.73 1.76 -0.18
CA GLN A 81 14.18 2.56 -1.27
C GLN A 81 12.72 2.22 -1.52
N LEU A 82 11.95 3.19 -2.01
CA LEU A 82 10.56 3.01 -2.45
C LEU A 82 10.43 3.33 -3.94
N ALA A 83 9.87 2.40 -4.71
CA ALA A 83 9.52 2.65 -6.11
C ALA A 83 8.28 3.56 -6.23
N TRP A 84 7.39 3.51 -5.25
CA TRP A 84 6.24 4.40 -5.09
C TRP A 84 5.68 4.28 -3.68
N PHE A 85 4.95 5.31 -3.25
CA PHE A 85 4.26 5.37 -1.96
C PHE A 85 2.86 5.97 -2.15
N PHE A 86 1.85 5.32 -1.59
CA PHE A 86 0.45 5.72 -1.71
C PHE A 86 -0.18 5.82 -0.33
N VAL A 87 -0.71 7.01 -0.01
CA VAL A 87 -1.47 7.26 1.22
C VAL A 87 -2.92 7.53 0.84
N THR A 88 -3.87 6.89 1.52
CA THR A 88 -5.28 6.88 1.09
C THR A 88 -6.23 6.65 2.27
N SER A 89 -7.52 6.92 2.05
CA SER A 89 -8.61 6.46 2.92
C SER A 89 -8.92 4.96 2.77
N ALA A 90 -8.56 4.35 1.62
CA ALA A 90 -8.95 3.00 1.24
C ALA A 90 -8.32 1.90 2.11
N ASN A 91 -9.16 1.18 2.85
CA ASN A 91 -8.79 -0.09 3.50
C ASN A 91 -8.62 -1.22 2.48
N LEU A 92 -7.99 -2.33 2.90
CA LEU A 92 -7.90 -3.55 2.10
C LEU A 92 -9.28 -4.24 2.01
N SER A 93 -10.11 -3.79 1.06
CA SER A 93 -11.44 -4.34 0.82
C SER A 93 -11.84 -4.20 -0.64
N LYS A 94 -12.69 -5.12 -1.12
CA LYS A 94 -13.29 -5.04 -2.46
C LYS A 94 -14.20 -3.82 -2.62
N ALA A 95 -14.80 -3.33 -1.55
CA ALA A 95 -15.67 -2.15 -1.60
C ALA A 95 -14.86 -0.88 -1.96
N ALA A 96 -13.67 -0.73 -1.37
CA ALA A 96 -12.76 0.39 -1.58
C ALA A 96 -11.97 0.28 -2.91
N TRP A 97 -11.41 -0.90 -3.22
CA TRP A 97 -10.54 -1.08 -4.39
C TRP A 97 -11.25 -1.53 -5.66
N GLY A 98 -12.51 -1.95 -5.52
CA GLY A 98 -13.27 -2.58 -6.57
C GLY A 98 -13.00 -4.07 -6.74
N ALA A 99 -13.89 -4.71 -7.49
CA ALA A 99 -13.74 -6.10 -7.94
C ALA A 99 -14.25 -6.25 -9.37
N MET A 100 -13.63 -7.16 -10.13
CA MET A 100 -14.11 -7.50 -11.47
C MET A 100 -15.45 -8.24 -11.39
N GLU A 101 -16.43 -7.80 -12.19
CA GLU A 101 -17.74 -8.40 -12.35
C GLU A 101 -18.06 -8.59 -13.86
N LYS A 102 -19.22 -9.16 -14.20
CA LYS A 102 -19.70 -9.40 -15.57
C LYS A 102 -18.63 -10.00 -16.50
N ASN A 103 -18.12 -11.18 -16.16
CA ASN A 103 -17.08 -11.89 -16.93
C ASN A 103 -15.82 -11.02 -17.17
N ASN A 104 -15.36 -10.30 -16.15
CA ASN A 104 -14.18 -9.44 -16.19
C ASN A 104 -14.28 -8.25 -17.17
N THR A 105 -15.49 -7.76 -17.43
CA THR A 105 -15.71 -6.58 -18.30
C THR A 105 -15.99 -5.30 -17.52
N GLN A 106 -16.30 -5.41 -16.22
CA GLN A 106 -16.64 -4.27 -15.38
C GLN A 106 -15.90 -4.33 -14.05
N VAL A 107 -15.36 -3.19 -13.59
CA VAL A 107 -14.89 -3.01 -12.20
C VAL A 107 -16.00 -2.36 -11.39
N MET A 108 -16.43 -3.01 -10.31
CA MET A 108 -17.46 -2.48 -9.41
C MET A 108 -16.82 -1.95 -8.13
N VAL A 109 -16.89 -0.63 -7.90
CA VAL A 109 -16.44 0.05 -6.67
C VAL A 109 -17.67 0.45 -5.85
N ARG A 110 -17.64 0.26 -4.53
CA ARG A 110 -18.80 0.45 -3.64
C ARG A 110 -18.60 1.53 -2.57
N SER A 111 -17.44 2.18 -2.57
CA SER A 111 -17.07 3.22 -1.60
C SER A 111 -16.38 4.38 -2.30
N TYR A 112 -16.60 5.59 -1.80
CA TYR A 112 -15.84 6.76 -2.22
C TYR A 112 -14.54 6.79 -1.42
N GLU A 113 -13.41 6.79 -2.13
CA GLU A 113 -12.09 6.77 -1.54
C GLU A 113 -11.18 7.77 -2.27
N LEU A 114 -10.23 8.34 -1.56
CA LEU A 114 -9.27 9.28 -2.13
C LEU A 114 -7.88 9.06 -1.53
N GLY A 115 -6.85 9.29 -2.33
CA GLY A 115 -5.46 9.20 -1.88
C GLY A 115 -4.52 10.00 -2.77
N VAL A 116 -3.28 10.12 -2.30
CA VAL A 116 -2.18 10.80 -3.00
C VAL A 116 -1.08 9.78 -3.26
N LEU A 117 -0.67 9.68 -4.54
CA LEU A 117 0.38 8.80 -5.00
C LEU A 117 1.68 9.59 -5.22
N TYR A 118 2.74 9.16 -4.56
CA TYR A 118 4.09 9.65 -4.73
C TYR A 118 4.85 8.70 -5.65
N VAL A 119 5.27 9.20 -6.82
CA VAL A 119 6.08 8.46 -7.80
C VAL A 119 7.38 9.25 -8.04
N PRO A 120 8.58 8.63 -7.93
CA PRO A 120 9.85 9.36 -8.06
C PRO A 120 9.96 10.24 -9.31
N SER A 121 9.43 9.78 -10.45
CA SER A 121 9.45 10.52 -11.72
C SER A 121 8.73 11.88 -11.66
N ALA A 122 7.77 12.06 -10.75
CA ALA A 122 7.08 13.34 -10.57
C ALA A 122 7.93 14.38 -9.81
N PHE A 123 9.05 13.97 -9.22
CA PHE A 123 9.92 14.81 -8.40
C PHE A 123 11.33 14.96 -8.99
N VAL A 124 11.64 14.32 -10.12
CA VAL A 124 12.89 14.54 -10.85
C VAL A 124 12.86 15.98 -11.35
N ARG A 125 13.64 16.84 -10.70
CA ARG A 125 13.85 18.21 -11.15
C ARG A 125 14.60 18.16 -12.48
N THR A 126 14.16 18.97 -13.44
CA THR A 126 14.96 19.40 -14.60
C THR A 126 16.12 20.27 -14.11
N THR A 127 17.05 19.69 -13.35
CA THR A 127 18.40 20.23 -13.26
C THR A 127 19.13 19.65 -14.46
N ASP A 128 19.23 20.40 -15.56
CA ASP A 128 20.27 20.29 -16.61
C ASP A 128 19.92 20.96 -17.96
N THR A 129 19.16 22.09 -18.02
CA THR A 129 19.08 22.83 -19.31
C THR A 129 18.96 24.36 -19.30
N ASP A 130 18.99 25.06 -18.16
CA ASP A 130 18.80 26.52 -18.15
C ASP A 130 20.08 27.36 -17.90
N GLU A 131 21.28 26.77 -17.89
CA GLU A 131 22.55 27.53 -17.72
C GLU A 131 23.31 27.87 -19.02
N GLN A 132 22.78 27.58 -20.21
CA GLN A 132 23.48 27.86 -21.49
C GLN A 132 22.85 28.96 -22.37
N LYS A 133 22.00 29.85 -21.82
CA LYS A 133 21.41 30.95 -22.61
C LYS A 133 21.68 32.36 -22.09
N GLN A 134 22.80 32.56 -21.40
CA GLN A 134 23.21 33.87 -20.88
C GLN A 134 24.68 34.19 -21.22
N ASN A 135 25.12 34.03 -22.47
CA ASN A 135 26.44 34.51 -22.93
C ASN A 135 26.42 34.91 -24.42
N SER A 136 25.53 35.82 -24.80
CA SER A 136 25.61 36.52 -26.09
C SER A 136 25.80 38.00 -25.83
N PRO A 137 26.96 38.60 -26.15
CA PRO A 137 27.14 40.04 -26.02
C PRO A 137 26.39 40.74 -27.17
N CYS A 138 25.72 41.85 -26.85
CA CYS A 138 25.44 42.91 -27.82
C CYS A 138 26.75 43.64 -28.17
#